data_AF-A0A835GTG8-F1
#
_entry.id   AF-A0A835GTG8-F1
#
_cell.length_a   1.000
_cell.length_b   1.000
_cell.length_c   1.000
_cell.angle_alpha   90.00
_cell.angle_beta   90.00
_cell.angle_gamma   90.00
#
_symmetry.space_group_name_H-M   'P 1'
#
loop_
_entity.id
_entity.type
_entity.pdbx_description
1 polymer ?
#
loop_
_entity_poly.entity_id
_entity_poly.type
_entity_poly.pdbx_seq_one_letter_code
_entity_poly.pdbx_strand_id
1 'polypeptide(L)'
;MDASSSTRQRLNEDEDRISYLPDNILHYILSFLSTKFAVRTSVLSTRWKQVWFGISNLVFYAFGPMDKLIFMNFVDNVLLHHDATFIDKFSVSSKLVLDDTRVNGWISTILDRNVGELVLNTFVEHPLMLPCTLFTSKVLQRMKLHVDSNLKLPVSFCISSLKVLHLDFITFSCEEEIHQVSLSFPVLEKLVLIDCIWNIEVVNIYAPALENLMINDASYAADNIYDFEIKIYAESLITLDLVSKFAYKFSLHNLSSLSKASVDFHSEHGIEDRVSKLIEGIGNAKDLMLSSEAVEILFVANLTVELLAFPNLKSLRVHIQGGYVYGEMLTELFSYLPNVESLLFTKEVDIIFFEGNGCWTLEAIPQSFLSNLKSVELRSFDGNENDLGLVEFLLKNAIALQKVTIRGSSALSANPKKQFEVTKQLLMLPRDSTCVIDFS
;
A
#
# COMPACT_ATOMS: atom_id res chain seq x y z
N MET A 1 37.66 45.83 -57.11
CA MET A 1 36.30 46.35 -56.88
C MET A 1 35.35 45.21 -57.19
N ASP A 2 35.37 44.12 -56.42
CA ASP A 2 34.88 43.99 -55.04
C ASP A 2 33.45 44.53 -54.87
N ALA A 3 32.50 43.63 -55.06
CA ALA A 3 31.24 43.61 -54.33
C ALA A 3 30.69 42.18 -54.37
N SER A 4 31.17 41.36 -53.43
CA SER A 4 30.57 40.06 -53.11
C SER A 4 29.13 40.27 -52.64
N SER A 5 28.16 39.98 -53.51
CA SER A 5 26.77 39.82 -53.10
C SER A 5 26.62 38.45 -52.42
N SER A 6 26.89 38.42 -51.12
CA SER A 6 26.48 37.30 -50.28
C SER A 6 24.96 37.37 -50.12
N THR A 7 24.22 36.66 -50.95
CA THR A 7 22.84 36.30 -50.64
C THR A 7 22.89 35.34 -49.45
N ARG A 8 22.93 35.89 -48.23
CA ARG A 8 22.59 35.13 -47.04
C ARG A 8 21.13 34.70 -47.21
N GLN A 9 20.92 33.44 -47.60
CA GLN A 9 19.67 32.75 -47.35
C GLN A 9 19.34 32.97 -45.88
N ARG A 10 18.31 33.76 -45.59
CA ARG A 10 17.62 33.69 -44.31
C ARG A 10 17.03 32.29 -44.27
N LEU A 11 17.68 31.39 -43.52
CA LEU A 11 17.03 30.18 -43.04
C LEU A 11 15.75 30.65 -42.34
N ASN A 12 14.59 30.21 -42.81
CA ASN A 12 13.33 30.41 -42.10
C ASN A 12 13.43 29.67 -40.76
N GLU A 13 13.85 30.38 -39.71
CA GLU A 13 14.04 29.81 -38.36
C GLU A 13 12.73 29.71 -37.56
N ASP A 14 11.57 30.04 -38.14
CA ASP A 14 10.28 30.08 -37.42
C ASP A 14 9.16 29.28 -38.14
N GLU A 15 9.45 28.09 -38.69
CA GLU A 15 8.34 27.20 -39.08
C GLU A 15 7.68 26.60 -37.83
N ASP A 16 6.40 26.93 -37.61
CA ASP A 16 5.57 26.34 -36.55
C ASP A 16 5.24 24.87 -36.86
N ARG A 17 6.22 24.00 -36.61
CA ARG A 17 6.14 22.55 -36.86
C ARG A 17 5.08 21.85 -36.02
N ILE A 18 4.68 22.43 -34.88
CA ILE A 18 3.70 21.80 -33.98
C ILE A 18 2.29 21.98 -34.54
N SER A 19 1.96 23.17 -35.05
CA SER A 19 0.65 23.40 -35.68
C SER A 19 0.42 22.59 -36.95
N TYR A 20 1.46 22.03 -37.57
CA TYR A 20 1.34 21.10 -38.71
C TYR A 20 1.09 19.64 -38.31
N LEU A 21 1.23 19.28 -37.03
CA LEU A 21 0.97 17.91 -36.59
C LEU A 21 -0.51 17.57 -36.75
N PRO A 22 -0.87 16.32 -37.08
CA PRO A 22 -2.26 15.87 -37.11
C PRO A 22 -2.91 15.89 -35.71
N ASP A 23 -4.23 16.05 -35.63
CA ASP A 23 -4.95 16.22 -34.36
C ASP A 23 -4.77 15.04 -33.40
N ASN A 24 -4.65 13.81 -33.89
CA ASN A 24 -4.40 12.64 -33.03
C ASN A 24 -3.04 12.73 -32.30
N ILE A 25 -2.03 13.32 -32.94
CA ILE A 25 -0.72 13.56 -32.29
C ILE A 25 -0.84 14.71 -31.28
N LEU A 26 -1.61 15.75 -31.61
CA LEU A 26 -1.85 16.85 -30.68
C LEU A 26 -2.64 16.39 -29.44
N HIS A 27 -3.67 15.56 -29.59
CA HIS A 27 -4.38 14.94 -28.48
C HIS A 27 -3.45 14.09 -27.63
N TYR A 28 -2.57 13.29 -28.25
CA TYR A 28 -1.57 12.52 -27.53
C TYR A 28 -0.60 13.41 -26.73
N ILE A 29 -0.11 14.50 -27.31
CA ILE A 29 0.73 15.48 -26.60
C ILE A 29 -0.03 16.09 -25.42
N LEU A 30 -1.28 16.53 -25.63
CA LEU A 30 -2.10 17.12 -24.56
C LEU A 30 -2.46 16.11 -23.47
N SER A 31 -2.52 14.81 -23.78
CA SER A 31 -2.83 13.75 -22.80
C SER A 31 -1.81 13.61 -21.67
N PHE A 32 -0.60 14.16 -21.87
CA PHE A 32 0.46 14.24 -20.85
C PHE A 32 0.36 15.49 -19.97
N LEU A 33 -0.50 16.45 -20.33
CA LEU A 33 -0.68 17.68 -19.58
C LEU A 33 -1.84 17.55 -18.59
N SER A 34 -1.80 18.32 -17.50
CA SER A 34 -3.03 18.53 -16.71
C SER A 34 -4.05 19.30 -17.55
N THR A 35 -5.34 19.10 -17.25
CA THR A 35 -6.43 19.72 -18.00
C THR A 35 -6.28 21.24 -18.05
N LYS A 36 -5.80 21.86 -16.95
CA LYS A 36 -5.54 23.30 -16.89
C LYS A 36 -4.56 23.77 -17.96
N PHE A 37 -3.48 23.03 -18.19
CA PHE A 37 -2.50 23.38 -19.21
C PHE A 37 -2.97 23.02 -20.62
N ALA A 38 -3.69 21.90 -20.78
CA ALA A 38 -4.32 21.56 -22.05
C ALA A 38 -5.31 22.64 -22.51
N VAL A 39 -6.22 23.08 -21.64
CA VAL A 39 -7.17 24.17 -21.93
C VAL A 39 -6.45 25.49 -22.23
N ARG A 40 -5.33 25.79 -21.55
CA ARG A 40 -4.53 26.99 -21.83
C ARG A 40 -3.97 27.06 -23.25
N THR A 41 -3.75 25.91 -23.91
CA THR A 41 -3.33 25.89 -25.32
C THR A 41 -4.36 26.49 -26.27
N SER A 42 -5.63 26.61 -25.85
CA SER A 42 -6.69 27.25 -26.64
C SER A 42 -6.41 28.72 -27.03
N VAL A 43 -5.50 29.39 -26.32
CA VAL A 43 -5.06 30.76 -26.64
C VAL A 43 -4.15 30.79 -27.88
N LEU A 44 -3.51 29.67 -28.23
CA LEU A 44 -2.57 29.58 -29.34
C LEU A 44 -3.27 29.69 -30.70
N SER A 45 -4.41 29.02 -30.87
CA SER A 45 -5.25 29.16 -32.07
C SER A 45 -6.66 28.57 -31.86
N THR A 46 -7.57 28.86 -32.79
CA THR A 46 -8.90 28.23 -32.84
C THR A 46 -8.81 26.72 -33.00
N ARG A 47 -7.77 26.19 -33.66
CA ARG A 47 -7.54 24.75 -33.78
C ARG A 47 -7.20 24.14 -32.42
N TRP A 48 -6.28 24.74 -31.67
CA TRP A 48 -5.95 24.26 -30.31
C TRP A 48 -7.14 24.30 -29.37
N LYS A 49 -8.06 25.27 -29.56
CA LYS A 49 -9.35 25.29 -28.85
C LYS A 49 -10.20 24.04 -29.14
N GLN A 50 -10.23 23.56 -30.38
CA GLN A 50 -10.97 22.35 -30.74
C GLN A 50 -10.25 21.07 -30.29
N VAL A 51 -8.91 21.05 -30.39
CA VAL A 51 -8.11 19.89 -29.98
C VAL A 51 -8.29 19.58 -28.49
N TRP A 52 -8.36 20.57 -27.61
CA TRP A 52 -8.52 20.24 -26.19
C TRP A 52 -9.90 19.65 -25.86
N PHE A 53 -10.97 19.97 -26.60
CA PHE A 53 -12.30 19.39 -26.36
C PHE A 53 -12.33 17.86 -26.48
N GLY A 54 -11.40 17.28 -27.24
CA GLY A 54 -11.30 15.84 -27.49
C GLY A 54 -10.25 15.09 -26.65
N ILE A 55 -9.64 15.71 -25.64
CA ILE A 55 -8.65 15.00 -24.80
C ILE A 55 -9.34 13.91 -23.98
N SER A 56 -8.75 12.72 -23.91
CA SER A 56 -9.31 11.58 -23.19
C SER A 56 -8.91 11.55 -21.70
N ASN A 57 -7.84 12.26 -21.33
CA ASN A 57 -7.35 12.37 -19.95
C ASN A 57 -7.75 13.73 -19.36
N LEU A 58 -8.63 13.70 -18.36
CA LEU A 58 -9.03 14.86 -17.58
C LEU A 58 -8.42 14.77 -16.19
N VAL A 59 -7.39 15.59 -15.94
CA VAL A 59 -6.62 15.59 -14.69
C VAL A 59 -6.61 16.99 -14.07
N PHE A 60 -7.16 17.09 -12.87
CA PHE A 60 -7.39 18.33 -12.13
C PHE A 60 -6.63 18.33 -10.80
N TYR A 61 -5.90 19.42 -10.54
CA TYR A 61 -5.13 19.59 -9.32
C TYR A 61 -5.45 20.93 -8.66
N ALA A 62 -5.74 20.90 -7.36
CA ALA A 62 -5.89 22.07 -6.51
C ALA A 62 -4.90 22.00 -5.33
N PHE A 63 -3.63 22.24 -5.63
CA PHE A 63 -2.55 22.33 -4.66
C PHE A 63 -1.99 23.76 -4.68
N GLY A 64 -2.45 24.61 -3.76
CA GLY A 64 -2.05 26.01 -3.66
C GLY A 64 -3.18 26.91 -3.18
N PRO A 65 -2.99 28.25 -3.14
CA PRO A 65 -3.99 29.22 -2.70
C PRO A 65 -5.06 29.44 -3.80
N MET A 66 -5.68 28.35 -4.26
CA MET A 66 -6.73 28.38 -5.25
C MET A 66 -8.08 28.45 -4.53
N ASP A 67 -8.92 29.37 -4.98
CA ASP A 67 -10.29 29.48 -4.49
C ASP A 67 -11.11 28.24 -4.90
N LYS A 68 -11.88 27.71 -3.93
CA LYS A 68 -12.73 26.53 -4.09
C LYS A 68 -13.72 26.69 -5.24
N LEU A 69 -14.41 27.83 -5.31
CA LEU A 69 -15.41 28.08 -6.34
C LEU A 69 -14.78 28.18 -7.73
N ILE A 70 -13.63 28.86 -7.84
CA ILE A 70 -12.87 28.94 -9.10
C ILE A 70 -12.47 27.54 -9.59
N PHE A 71 -11.96 26.68 -8.69
CA PHE A 71 -11.57 25.32 -9.05
C PHE A 71 -12.75 24.50 -9.55
N MET A 72 -13.85 24.45 -8.77
CA MET A 72 -15.00 23.65 -9.13
C MET A 72 -15.63 24.19 -10.43
N ASN A 73 -15.72 25.51 -10.61
CA ASN A 73 -16.23 26.11 -11.85
C ASN A 73 -15.37 25.74 -13.06
N PHE A 74 -14.05 25.62 -12.88
CA PHE A 74 -13.18 25.13 -13.94
C PHE A 74 -13.50 23.68 -14.32
N VAL A 75 -13.71 22.78 -13.34
CA VAL A 75 -14.08 21.38 -13.60
C VAL A 75 -15.43 21.28 -14.32
N ASP A 76 -16.47 21.98 -13.83
CA ASP A 76 -17.78 22.03 -14.48
C ASP A 76 -17.67 22.51 -15.92
N ASN A 77 -16.97 23.62 -16.15
CA ASN A 77 -16.83 24.18 -17.49
C ASN A 77 -16.10 23.23 -18.42
N VAL A 78 -15.09 22.50 -17.95
CA VAL A 78 -14.43 21.48 -18.77
C VAL A 78 -15.41 20.36 -19.12
N LEU A 79 -16.14 19.81 -18.15
CA LEU A 79 -17.09 18.72 -18.41
C LEU A 79 -18.23 19.15 -19.33
N LEU A 80 -18.68 20.42 -19.24
CA LEU A 80 -19.71 20.98 -20.11
C LEU A 80 -19.27 21.13 -21.57
N HIS A 81 -18.00 21.46 -21.82
CA HIS A 81 -17.46 21.72 -23.16
C HIS A 81 -16.65 20.56 -23.74
N HIS A 82 -16.44 19.50 -22.97
CA HIS A 82 -15.73 18.31 -23.43
C HIS A 82 -16.67 17.47 -24.30
N ASP A 83 -16.28 17.25 -25.54
CA ASP A 83 -17.10 16.62 -26.59
C ASP A 83 -16.79 15.12 -26.76
N ALA A 84 -15.76 14.59 -26.08
CA ALA A 84 -15.39 13.20 -26.27
C ALA A 84 -16.42 12.26 -25.61
N THR A 85 -16.88 11.28 -26.38
CA THR A 85 -17.81 10.23 -25.93
C THR A 85 -17.14 9.22 -24.99
N PHE A 86 -15.82 9.28 -24.85
CA PHE A 86 -15.00 8.41 -24.03
C PHE A 86 -14.02 9.22 -23.19
N ILE A 87 -13.84 8.83 -21.93
CA ILE A 87 -12.82 9.38 -21.04
C ILE A 87 -11.89 8.22 -20.62
N ASP A 88 -10.63 8.26 -21.02
CA ASP A 88 -9.64 7.27 -20.59
C ASP A 88 -9.42 7.38 -19.08
N LYS A 89 -9.26 8.62 -18.59
CA LYS A 89 -8.98 8.91 -17.18
C LYS A 89 -9.65 10.19 -16.72
N PHE A 90 -10.35 10.12 -15.60
CA PHE A 90 -10.80 11.28 -14.85
C PHE A 90 -10.12 11.29 -13.46
N SER A 91 -9.42 12.36 -13.14
CA SER A 91 -8.70 12.50 -11.88
C SER A 91 -8.89 13.87 -11.27
N VAL A 92 -9.37 13.92 -10.03
CA VAL A 92 -9.45 15.12 -9.21
C VAL A 92 -8.59 14.89 -7.97
N SER A 93 -7.61 15.74 -7.75
CA SER A 93 -6.81 15.72 -6.53
C SER A 93 -6.69 17.12 -5.92
N SER A 94 -7.16 17.26 -4.68
CA SER A 94 -7.40 18.55 -4.05
C SER A 94 -7.26 18.45 -2.53
N LYS A 95 -6.70 19.48 -1.89
CA LYS A 95 -6.74 19.63 -0.43
C LYS A 95 -7.95 20.47 0.04
N LEU A 96 -8.76 20.95 -0.89
CA LEU A 96 -9.96 21.73 -0.61
C LEU A 96 -11.12 20.80 -0.23
N VAL A 97 -11.99 21.28 0.66
CA VAL A 97 -13.28 20.66 0.95
C VAL A 97 -14.24 21.05 -0.17
N LEU A 98 -14.60 20.12 -1.06
CA LEU A 98 -15.45 20.35 -2.23
C LEU A 98 -16.94 20.21 -1.91
N ASP A 99 -17.78 20.79 -2.76
CA ASP A 99 -19.23 20.58 -2.72
C ASP A 99 -19.56 19.16 -3.21
N ASP A 100 -20.22 18.36 -2.38
CA ASP A 100 -20.52 16.95 -2.66
C ASP A 100 -21.50 16.78 -3.83
N THR A 101 -22.46 17.69 -4.00
CA THR A 101 -23.46 17.62 -5.08
C THR A 101 -22.81 17.78 -6.45
N ARG A 102 -21.83 18.69 -6.58
CA ARG A 102 -21.06 18.88 -7.81
C ARG A 102 -20.16 17.69 -8.09
N VAL A 103 -19.47 17.16 -7.08
CA VAL A 103 -18.63 15.97 -7.24
C VAL A 103 -19.47 14.76 -7.69
N ASN A 104 -20.65 14.54 -7.11
CA ASN A 104 -21.60 13.52 -7.56
C ASN A 104 -22.02 13.76 -9.03
N GLY A 105 -22.32 15.00 -9.40
CA GLY A 105 -22.62 15.37 -10.79
C GLY A 105 -21.46 15.09 -11.76
N TRP A 106 -20.22 15.30 -11.33
CA TRP A 106 -19.04 14.94 -12.12
C TRP A 106 -18.95 13.43 -12.32
N ILE A 107 -19.13 12.65 -11.25
CA ILE A 107 -19.12 11.18 -11.31
C ILE A 107 -20.20 10.68 -12.27
N SER A 108 -21.43 11.18 -12.20
CA SER A 108 -22.48 10.81 -13.14
C SER A 108 -22.09 11.14 -14.59
N THR A 109 -21.58 12.35 -14.83
CA THR A 109 -21.20 12.81 -16.17
C THR A 109 -20.12 11.93 -16.81
N ILE A 110 -19.11 11.51 -16.04
CA ILE A 110 -18.01 10.69 -16.57
C ILE A 110 -18.41 9.23 -16.76
N LEU A 111 -19.36 8.72 -15.96
CA LEU A 111 -19.92 7.38 -16.13
C LEU A 111 -20.72 7.27 -17.43
N ASP A 112 -21.50 8.31 -17.75
CA ASP A 112 -22.20 8.42 -19.04
C ASP A 112 -21.24 8.47 -20.24
N ARG A 113 -19.98 8.85 -20.00
CA ARG A 113 -18.89 8.90 -20.98
C ARG A 113 -17.93 7.70 -20.86
N ASN A 114 -18.38 6.59 -20.28
CA ASN A 114 -17.68 5.31 -20.20
C ASN A 114 -16.25 5.41 -19.64
N VAL A 115 -16.05 6.16 -18.55
CA VAL A 115 -14.71 6.37 -18.00
C VAL A 115 -13.94 5.06 -17.71
N GLY A 116 -12.68 4.99 -18.15
CA GLY A 116 -11.80 3.83 -17.96
C GLY A 116 -11.05 3.81 -16.62
N GLU A 117 -10.63 4.97 -16.13
CA GLU A 117 -9.97 5.17 -14.84
C GLU A 117 -10.57 6.36 -14.07
N LEU A 118 -10.99 6.12 -12.83
CA LEU A 118 -11.47 7.14 -11.90
C LEU A 118 -10.53 7.29 -10.72
N VAL A 119 -10.06 8.51 -10.46
CA VAL A 119 -9.25 8.85 -9.28
C VAL A 119 -9.82 10.08 -8.59
N LEU A 120 -10.37 9.92 -7.38
CA LEU A 120 -10.78 11.01 -6.52
C LEU A 120 -9.90 11.01 -5.27
N ASN A 121 -9.22 12.12 -5.02
CA ASN A 121 -8.42 12.34 -3.81
C ASN A 121 -8.73 13.74 -3.30
N THR A 122 -9.76 13.86 -2.47
CA THR A 122 -10.31 15.15 -2.04
C THR A 122 -11.14 15.00 -0.79
N PHE A 123 -11.39 16.13 -0.12
CA PHE A 123 -12.40 16.23 0.93
C PHE A 123 -13.70 16.77 0.35
N VAL A 124 -14.82 16.47 0.99
CA VAL A 124 -16.18 16.92 0.62
C VAL A 124 -16.90 17.44 1.86
N GLU A 125 -17.88 18.32 1.69
CA GLU A 125 -18.66 18.88 2.80
C GLU A 125 -19.51 17.81 3.52
N HIS A 126 -20.08 16.88 2.76
CA HIS A 126 -20.84 15.75 3.25
C HIS A 126 -20.41 14.47 2.50
N PRO A 127 -20.55 13.27 3.10
CA PRO A 127 -20.19 12.03 2.44
C PRO A 127 -20.88 11.88 1.08
N LEU A 128 -20.11 11.52 0.04
CA LEU A 128 -20.67 11.28 -1.29
C LEU A 128 -21.62 10.09 -1.30
N MET A 129 -22.69 10.16 -2.09
CA MET A 129 -23.55 9.01 -2.36
C MET A 129 -23.08 8.35 -3.65
N LEU A 130 -22.20 7.35 -3.52
CA LEU A 130 -21.60 6.71 -4.69
C LEU A 130 -22.66 5.87 -5.42
N PRO A 131 -22.85 6.09 -6.75
CA PRO A 131 -23.82 5.31 -7.50
C PRO A 131 -23.30 3.88 -7.72
N CYS A 132 -24.19 2.89 -7.57
CA CYS A 132 -23.86 1.48 -7.81
C CYS A 132 -23.35 1.21 -9.25
N THR A 133 -23.64 2.12 -10.18
CA THR A 133 -23.16 2.06 -11.57
C THR A 133 -21.64 2.11 -11.70
N LEU A 134 -20.93 2.65 -10.70
CA LEU A 134 -19.46 2.56 -10.62
C LEU A 134 -18.99 1.10 -10.66
N PHE A 135 -19.74 0.20 -10.04
CA PHE A 135 -19.37 -1.20 -9.95
C PHE A 135 -19.92 -2.02 -11.13
N THR A 136 -21.01 -1.60 -11.81
CA THR A 136 -21.59 -2.35 -12.95
C THR A 136 -20.92 -1.98 -14.27
N SER A 137 -20.08 -0.94 -14.28
CA SER A 137 -19.39 -0.49 -15.47
C SER A 137 -18.60 -1.63 -16.12
N LYS A 138 -18.75 -1.77 -17.44
CA LYS A 138 -18.02 -2.75 -18.26
C LYS A 138 -16.68 -2.22 -18.76
N VAL A 139 -16.40 -0.93 -18.53
CA VAL A 139 -15.22 -0.24 -19.06
C VAL A 139 -14.31 0.30 -17.96
N LEU A 140 -14.84 0.56 -16.76
CA LEU A 140 -14.06 1.05 -15.63
C LEU A 140 -13.11 -0.05 -15.13
N GLN A 141 -11.82 0.11 -15.39
CA GLN A 141 -10.79 -0.86 -15.01
C GLN A 141 -10.07 -0.48 -13.71
N ARG A 142 -10.00 0.82 -13.40
CA ARG A 142 -9.28 1.31 -12.22
C ARG A 142 -10.11 2.35 -11.50
N MET A 143 -10.36 2.11 -10.22
CA MET A 143 -11.06 3.05 -9.35
C MET A 143 -10.25 3.28 -8.09
N LYS A 144 -9.92 4.55 -7.81
CA LYS A 144 -9.23 4.99 -6.60
C LYS A 144 -10.01 6.13 -5.96
N LEU A 145 -10.62 5.86 -4.82
CA LEU A 145 -11.41 6.83 -4.07
C LEU A 145 -10.74 7.04 -2.72
N HIS A 146 -10.30 8.27 -2.48
CA HIS A 146 -9.88 8.81 -1.20
C HIS A 146 -10.74 10.05 -0.95
N VAL A 147 -11.95 9.79 -0.49
CA VAL A 147 -13.00 10.79 -0.27
C VAL A 147 -14.09 10.15 0.58
N ASP A 148 -14.49 10.84 1.65
CA ASP A 148 -15.57 10.37 2.52
C ASP A 148 -16.84 10.10 1.70
N SER A 149 -17.29 8.85 1.73
CA SER A 149 -18.38 8.39 0.88
C SER A 149 -19.19 7.27 1.52
N ASN A 150 -20.48 7.27 1.22
CA ASN A 150 -21.40 6.18 1.49
C ASN A 150 -21.64 5.38 0.22
N LEU A 151 -21.52 4.06 0.35
CA LEU A 151 -21.92 3.12 -0.69
C LEU A 151 -23.02 2.20 -0.16
N LYS A 152 -24.18 2.27 -0.81
CA LYS A 152 -25.27 1.32 -0.58
C LYS A 152 -25.08 0.14 -1.51
N LEU A 153 -24.81 -1.03 -0.95
CA LEU A 153 -24.63 -2.26 -1.71
C LEU A 153 -26.00 -2.94 -1.92
N PRO A 154 -26.30 -3.43 -3.13
CA PRO A 154 -27.38 -4.40 -3.32
C PRO A 154 -26.94 -5.78 -2.80
N VAL A 155 -27.90 -6.70 -2.59
CA VAL A 155 -27.70 -8.03 -1.97
C VAL A 155 -26.59 -8.86 -2.64
N SER A 156 -26.52 -8.82 -3.97
CA SER A 156 -25.48 -9.49 -4.73
C SER A 156 -25.07 -8.66 -5.94
N PHE A 157 -23.79 -8.72 -6.27
CA PHE A 157 -23.23 -7.92 -7.34
C PHE A 157 -22.05 -8.61 -8.04
N CYS A 158 -21.95 -8.46 -9.36
CA CYS A 158 -20.81 -8.92 -10.16
C CYS A 158 -20.13 -7.74 -10.86
N ILE A 159 -18.84 -7.54 -10.55
CA ILE A 159 -18.05 -6.36 -10.93
C ILE A 159 -17.10 -6.77 -12.04
N SER A 160 -17.54 -6.61 -13.29
CA SER A 160 -16.97 -7.39 -14.40
C SER A 160 -15.64 -6.89 -14.99
N SER A 161 -15.27 -5.62 -14.82
CA SER A 161 -14.10 -5.04 -15.53
C SER A 161 -13.01 -4.42 -14.64
N LEU A 162 -13.26 -4.24 -13.33
CA LEU A 162 -12.29 -3.65 -12.40
C LEU A 162 -11.09 -4.58 -12.18
N LYS A 163 -9.91 -4.07 -12.50
CA LYS A 163 -8.60 -4.68 -12.22
C LYS A 163 -7.96 -4.11 -10.96
N VAL A 164 -8.18 -2.82 -10.68
CA VAL A 164 -7.65 -2.14 -9.49
C VAL A 164 -8.75 -1.40 -8.77
N LEU A 165 -8.95 -1.73 -7.50
CA LEU A 165 -9.89 -1.07 -6.61
C LEU A 165 -9.13 -0.58 -5.38
N HIS A 166 -9.14 0.73 -5.16
CA HIS A 166 -8.61 1.37 -3.97
C HIS A 166 -9.73 2.22 -3.37
N LEU A 167 -10.12 1.90 -2.15
CA LEU A 167 -11.17 2.57 -1.41
C LEU A 167 -10.61 3.03 -0.07
N ASP A 168 -10.80 4.31 0.22
CA ASP A 168 -10.30 4.97 1.40
C ASP A 168 -11.39 5.93 1.95
N PHE A 169 -11.71 5.78 3.24
CA PHE A 169 -12.84 6.43 3.93
C PHE A 169 -14.22 6.12 3.32
N ILE A 170 -14.51 4.84 3.05
CA ILE A 170 -15.81 4.41 2.50
C ILE A 170 -16.65 3.70 3.55
N THR A 171 -17.88 4.17 3.75
CA THR A 171 -18.89 3.50 4.58
C THR A 171 -19.82 2.64 3.72
N PHE A 172 -19.80 1.34 3.95
CA PHE A 172 -20.66 0.35 3.30
C PHE A 172 -21.93 0.12 4.13
N SER A 173 -23.08 0.17 3.47
CA SER A 173 -24.38 -0.11 4.08
C SER A 173 -25.27 -0.90 3.11
N CYS A 174 -26.34 -1.51 3.64
CA CYS A 174 -27.35 -2.19 2.84
C CYS A 174 -28.71 -1.47 3.00
N GLU A 175 -29.55 -1.49 1.96
CA GLU A 175 -30.89 -0.88 2.02
C GLU A 175 -31.90 -1.71 2.82
N GLU A 176 -31.70 -3.02 2.86
CA GLU A 176 -32.54 -3.97 3.60
C GLU A 176 -31.80 -4.46 4.85
N GLU A 177 -32.55 -4.97 5.84
CA GLU A 177 -32.04 -5.70 7.03
C GLU A 177 -31.42 -7.04 6.61
N ILE A 178 -30.36 -6.96 5.81
CA ILE A 178 -29.64 -8.10 5.29
C ILE A 178 -28.37 -8.28 6.10
N HIS A 179 -28.29 -9.43 6.73
CA HIS A 179 -27.15 -9.84 7.53
C HIS A 179 -25.95 -10.27 6.68
N GLN A 180 -26.11 -10.49 5.36
CA GLN A 180 -25.05 -10.99 4.51
C GLN A 180 -25.04 -10.46 3.07
N VAL A 181 -23.88 -9.97 2.61
CA VAL A 181 -23.66 -9.51 1.23
C VAL A 181 -22.56 -10.32 0.54
N SER A 182 -22.70 -10.52 -0.77
CA SER A 182 -21.68 -11.18 -1.60
C SER A 182 -21.23 -10.29 -2.76
N LEU A 183 -19.94 -9.98 -2.78
CA LEU A 183 -19.24 -9.17 -3.77
C LEU A 183 -18.36 -10.07 -4.64
N SER A 184 -18.61 -10.07 -5.96
CA SER A 184 -17.81 -10.87 -6.90
C SER A 184 -16.99 -9.99 -7.83
N PHE A 185 -15.68 -10.23 -7.84
CA PHE A 185 -14.65 -9.51 -8.57
C PHE A 185 -13.84 -10.48 -9.47
N PRO A 186 -14.37 -10.90 -10.61
CA PRO A 186 -13.77 -11.94 -11.45
C PRO A 186 -12.37 -11.62 -12.00
N VAL A 187 -12.04 -10.35 -12.23
CA VAL A 187 -10.80 -9.91 -12.90
C VAL A 187 -9.97 -8.94 -12.06
N LEU A 188 -10.29 -8.77 -10.78
CA LEU A 188 -9.61 -7.83 -9.90
C LEU A 188 -8.23 -8.36 -9.53
N GLU A 189 -7.19 -7.60 -9.84
CA GLU A 189 -5.78 -7.94 -9.62
C GLU A 189 -5.25 -7.30 -8.33
N LYS A 190 -5.82 -6.15 -7.93
CA LYS A 190 -5.43 -5.40 -6.73
C LYS A 190 -6.61 -4.80 -5.99
N LEU A 191 -6.69 -5.08 -4.70
CA LEU A 191 -7.67 -4.52 -3.76
C LEU A 191 -6.93 -3.79 -2.62
N VAL A 192 -7.31 -2.55 -2.39
CA VAL A 192 -6.83 -1.73 -1.27
C VAL A 192 -8.05 -1.18 -0.54
N LEU A 193 -8.15 -1.48 0.75
CA LEU A 193 -9.19 -0.99 1.65
C LEU A 193 -8.52 -0.25 2.80
N ILE A 194 -8.75 1.05 2.92
CA ILE A 194 -8.20 1.88 3.98
C ILE A 194 -9.37 2.54 4.70
N ASP A 195 -9.43 2.41 6.02
CA ASP A 195 -10.41 3.07 6.88
C ASP A 195 -11.85 2.94 6.38
N CYS A 196 -12.18 1.76 5.86
CA CYS A 196 -13.51 1.43 5.39
C CYS A 196 -14.38 0.90 6.52
N ILE A 197 -15.60 1.43 6.64
CA ILE A 197 -16.57 1.03 7.66
C ILE A 197 -17.59 0.08 7.04
N TRP A 198 -17.75 -1.09 7.64
CA TRP A 198 -18.72 -2.08 7.22
C TRP A 198 -19.89 -2.13 8.20
N ASN A 199 -21.05 -1.59 7.80
CA ASN A 199 -22.30 -1.71 8.56
C ASN A 199 -23.11 -2.92 8.08
N ILE A 200 -22.44 -4.06 7.90
CA ILE A 200 -22.99 -5.31 7.35
C ILE A 200 -22.38 -6.46 8.16
N GLU A 201 -23.23 -7.35 8.67
CA GLU A 201 -22.77 -8.43 9.57
C GLU A 201 -21.81 -9.41 8.90
N VAL A 202 -22.09 -9.83 7.66
CA VAL A 202 -21.22 -10.77 6.93
C VAL A 202 -21.00 -10.28 5.50
N VAL A 203 -19.74 -10.10 5.12
CA VAL A 203 -19.34 -9.69 3.77
C VAL A 203 -18.51 -10.79 3.14
N ASN A 204 -18.91 -11.27 1.97
CA ASN A 204 -18.16 -12.25 1.21
C ASN A 204 -17.54 -11.58 -0.02
N ILE A 205 -16.22 -11.62 -0.14
CA ILE A 205 -15.46 -11.07 -1.26
C ILE A 205 -14.87 -12.23 -2.04
N TYR A 206 -15.40 -12.46 -3.24
CA TYR A 206 -14.91 -13.46 -4.17
C TYR A 206 -14.05 -12.79 -5.23
N ALA A 207 -12.73 -12.98 -5.17
CA ALA A 207 -11.78 -12.33 -6.07
C ALA A 207 -10.71 -13.34 -6.55
N PRO A 208 -11.05 -14.25 -7.48
CA PRO A 208 -10.17 -15.37 -7.86
C PRO A 208 -8.88 -14.93 -8.56
N ALA A 209 -8.89 -13.77 -9.24
CA ALA A 209 -7.72 -13.21 -9.92
C ALA A 209 -6.90 -12.23 -9.05
N LEU A 210 -7.26 -12.06 -7.77
CA LEU A 210 -6.63 -11.08 -6.89
C LEU A 210 -5.20 -11.51 -6.57
N GLU A 211 -4.23 -10.68 -6.91
CA GLU A 211 -2.82 -10.92 -6.64
C GLU A 211 -2.33 -10.12 -5.42
N ASN A 212 -2.92 -8.93 -5.18
CA ASN A 212 -2.48 -8.01 -4.13
C ASN A 212 -3.66 -7.52 -3.29
N LEU A 213 -3.64 -7.82 -1.99
CA LEU A 213 -4.62 -7.35 -1.02
C LEU A 213 -3.92 -6.49 0.03
N MET A 214 -4.43 -5.28 0.24
CA MET A 214 -4.05 -4.41 1.35
C MET A 214 -5.29 -3.99 2.12
N ILE A 215 -5.27 -4.17 3.43
CA ILE A 215 -6.34 -3.74 4.34
C ILE A 215 -5.69 -2.94 5.47
N ASN A 216 -6.15 -1.72 5.69
CA ASN A 216 -5.76 -0.90 6.83
C ASN A 216 -7.01 -0.38 7.53
N ASP A 217 -7.29 -0.81 8.76
CA ASP A 217 -8.42 -0.30 9.56
C ASP A 217 -7.99 0.34 10.90
N ALA A 218 -6.69 0.65 11.04
CA ALA A 218 -6.13 1.11 12.30
C ALA A 218 -6.40 2.59 12.63
N SER A 219 -6.70 3.43 11.63
CA SER A 219 -6.80 4.88 11.83
C SER A 219 -8.20 5.33 12.28
N TYR A 220 -9.26 4.69 11.74
CA TYR A 220 -10.65 5.05 12.02
C TYR A 220 -11.37 4.21 13.05
N ALA A 221 -10.89 3.01 13.35
CA ALA A 221 -11.46 2.21 14.42
C ALA A 221 -11.22 2.92 15.76
N ALA A 222 -12.24 3.65 16.23
CA ALA A 222 -12.48 3.76 17.67
C ALA A 222 -12.44 2.34 18.26
N ASP A 223 -12.18 2.17 19.55
CA ASP A 223 -12.01 0.87 20.23
C ASP A 223 -13.27 -0.04 20.21
N ASN A 224 -14.23 0.26 19.34
CA ASN A 224 -15.40 -0.53 19.03
C ASN A 224 -14.99 -1.78 18.25
N ILE A 225 -15.20 -2.93 18.88
CA ILE A 225 -15.12 -4.24 18.25
C ILE A 225 -16.51 -4.58 17.71
N TYR A 226 -16.65 -4.68 16.39
CA TYR A 226 -17.90 -5.10 15.75
C TYR A 226 -17.95 -6.62 15.64
N ASP A 227 -19.12 -7.21 15.87
CA ASP A 227 -19.32 -8.66 15.67
C ASP A 227 -19.49 -9.05 14.19
N PHE A 228 -18.92 -8.26 13.28
CA PHE A 228 -19.06 -8.43 11.84
C PHE A 228 -17.86 -9.18 11.24
N GLU A 229 -18.11 -9.92 10.16
CA GLU A 229 -17.15 -10.82 9.53
C GLU A 229 -16.94 -10.48 8.05
N ILE A 230 -15.68 -10.35 7.66
CA ILE A 230 -15.25 -10.15 6.27
C ILE A 230 -14.54 -11.44 5.81
N LYS A 231 -15.19 -12.15 4.90
CA LYS A 231 -14.71 -13.39 4.27
C LYS A 231 -14.10 -13.07 2.92
N ILE A 232 -12.85 -13.46 2.71
CA ILE A 232 -12.14 -13.19 1.45
C ILE A 232 -11.71 -14.51 0.82
N TYR A 233 -12.15 -14.73 -0.43
CA TYR A 233 -11.83 -15.90 -1.23
C TYR A 233 -10.95 -15.46 -2.41
N ALA A 234 -9.65 -15.72 -2.32
CA ALA A 234 -8.66 -15.22 -3.28
C ALA A 234 -7.54 -16.25 -3.57
N GLU A 235 -7.80 -17.16 -4.51
CA GLU A 235 -6.90 -18.27 -4.83
C GLU A 235 -5.54 -17.83 -5.40
N SER A 236 -5.55 -16.77 -6.21
CA SER A 236 -4.35 -16.24 -6.85
C SER A 236 -3.59 -15.23 -6.00
N LEU A 237 -3.95 -15.05 -4.72
CA LEU A 237 -3.35 -14.02 -3.86
C LEU A 237 -1.86 -14.28 -3.66
N ILE A 238 -1.02 -13.30 -3.99
CA ILE A 238 0.44 -13.38 -3.89
C ILE A 238 0.93 -12.60 -2.67
N THR A 239 0.38 -11.41 -2.45
CA THR A 239 0.76 -10.52 -1.35
C THR A 239 -0.44 -10.07 -0.54
N LEU A 240 -0.36 -10.24 0.78
CA LEU A 240 -1.27 -9.68 1.77
C LEU A 240 -0.52 -8.63 2.61
N ASP A 241 -1.13 -7.47 2.80
CA ASP A 241 -0.71 -6.47 3.78
C ASP A 241 -1.91 -6.09 4.65
N LEU A 242 -1.83 -6.35 5.94
CA LEU A 242 -2.91 -6.11 6.89
C LEU A 242 -2.37 -5.27 8.05
N VAL A 243 -2.91 -4.07 8.21
CA VAL A 243 -2.69 -3.20 9.36
C VAL A 243 -4.03 -3.07 10.07
N SER A 244 -4.18 -3.67 11.26
CA SER A 244 -5.51 -3.79 11.85
C SER A 244 -5.62 -3.64 13.35
N LYS A 245 -6.72 -3.01 13.78
CA LYS A 245 -7.20 -3.07 15.17
C LYS A 245 -8.20 -4.19 15.43
N PHE A 246 -8.44 -5.03 14.43
CA PHE A 246 -9.45 -6.09 14.44
C PHE A 246 -10.85 -5.64 14.83
N ALA A 247 -11.23 -4.43 14.41
CA ALA A 247 -12.61 -3.96 14.48
C ALA A 247 -13.57 -4.98 13.82
N TYR A 248 -13.09 -5.66 12.77
CA TYR A 248 -13.78 -6.73 12.05
C TYR A 248 -13.09 -8.09 12.20
N LYS A 249 -13.85 -9.17 12.06
CA LYS A 249 -13.32 -10.54 11.97
C LYS A 249 -12.88 -10.77 10.53
N PHE A 250 -11.65 -11.24 10.30
CA PHE A 250 -11.18 -11.57 8.96
C PHE A 250 -11.06 -13.09 8.81
N SER A 251 -11.77 -13.63 7.82
CA SER A 251 -11.73 -15.05 7.46
C SER A 251 -11.20 -15.19 6.04
N LEU A 252 -9.94 -15.63 5.94
CA LEU A 252 -9.23 -15.72 4.67
C LEU A 252 -9.28 -17.17 4.16
N HIS A 253 -9.83 -17.37 2.97
CA HIS A 253 -10.08 -18.68 2.40
C HIS A 253 -9.36 -18.89 1.06
N ASN A 254 -8.87 -20.12 0.87
CA ASN A 254 -8.21 -20.60 -0.34
C ASN A 254 -6.96 -19.82 -0.74
N LEU A 255 -6.15 -19.30 0.21
CA LEU A 255 -4.94 -18.54 -0.10
C LEU A 255 -3.73 -19.45 -0.46
N SER A 256 -3.89 -20.35 -1.43
CA SER A 256 -2.87 -21.35 -1.81
C SER A 256 -1.64 -20.74 -2.49
N SER A 257 -1.81 -19.61 -3.18
CA SER A 257 -0.73 -18.90 -3.89
C SER A 257 0.03 -17.90 -3.02
N LEU A 258 -0.38 -17.70 -1.76
CA LEU A 258 0.14 -16.65 -0.90
C LEU A 258 1.64 -16.83 -0.67
N SER A 259 2.42 -15.88 -1.16
CA SER A 259 3.87 -15.90 -1.00
C SER A 259 4.33 -14.98 0.12
N LYS A 260 3.71 -13.81 0.26
CA LYS A 260 4.13 -12.77 1.21
C LYS A 260 2.93 -12.32 2.05
N ALA A 261 3.09 -12.34 3.36
CA ALA A 261 2.14 -11.75 4.30
C ALA A 261 2.86 -10.69 5.13
N SER A 262 2.21 -9.55 5.30
CA SER A 262 2.62 -8.47 6.20
C SER A 262 1.45 -8.24 7.13
N VAL A 263 1.70 -8.39 8.42
CA VAL A 263 0.66 -8.31 9.44
C VAL A 263 1.16 -7.42 10.58
N ASP A 264 0.43 -6.33 10.75
CA ASP A 264 0.60 -5.38 11.83
C ASP A 264 -0.74 -5.26 12.54
N PHE A 265 -0.78 -5.57 13.83
CA PHE A 265 -2.01 -5.39 14.59
C PHE A 265 -1.77 -4.74 15.94
N HIS A 266 -2.76 -3.92 16.31
CA HIS A 266 -2.78 -3.15 17.55
C HIS A 266 -4.08 -3.44 18.29
N SER A 267 -4.07 -3.76 19.58
CA SER A 267 -5.32 -3.91 20.32
C SER A 267 -5.09 -3.81 21.82
N GLU A 268 -6.09 -3.31 22.52
CA GLU A 268 -6.10 -3.31 23.98
C GLU A 268 -6.46 -4.70 24.51
N HIS A 269 -7.59 -5.35 24.13
CA HIS A 269 -7.96 -6.71 24.57
C HIS A 269 -9.01 -7.40 23.65
N GLY A 270 -9.13 -8.74 23.70
CA GLY A 270 -10.31 -9.47 23.19
C GLY A 270 -10.31 -9.84 21.70
N ILE A 271 -9.14 -9.88 21.07
CA ILE A 271 -8.97 -10.15 19.63
C ILE A 271 -8.40 -11.56 19.35
N GLU A 272 -8.27 -12.41 20.36
CA GLU A 272 -7.54 -13.67 20.27
C GLU A 272 -8.09 -14.58 19.15
N ASP A 273 -9.40 -14.84 19.14
CA ASP A 273 -10.06 -15.63 18.08
C ASP A 273 -9.89 -15.03 16.68
N ARG A 274 -9.76 -13.69 16.57
CA ARG A 274 -9.58 -12.99 15.30
C ARG A 274 -8.15 -13.14 14.77
N VAL A 275 -7.18 -13.01 15.67
CA VAL A 275 -5.76 -13.26 15.38
C VAL A 275 -5.57 -14.72 14.97
N SER A 276 -6.18 -15.66 15.69
CA SER A 276 -6.08 -17.09 15.37
C SER A 276 -6.59 -17.43 13.98
N LYS A 277 -7.78 -16.94 13.63
CA LYS A 277 -8.36 -17.13 12.29
C LYS A 277 -7.51 -16.51 11.20
N LEU A 278 -6.93 -15.34 11.47
CA LEU A 278 -6.03 -14.69 10.53
C LEU A 278 -4.78 -15.55 10.29
N ILE A 279 -4.12 -16.01 11.36
CA ILE A 279 -2.90 -16.85 11.30
C ILE A 279 -3.17 -18.13 10.50
N GLU A 280 -4.27 -18.81 10.80
CA GLU A 280 -4.69 -20.01 10.06
C GLU A 280 -4.85 -19.71 8.56
N GLY A 281 -5.49 -18.58 8.24
CA GLY A 281 -5.74 -18.16 6.85
C GLY A 281 -4.48 -17.83 6.05
N ILE A 282 -3.39 -17.39 6.69
CA ILE A 282 -2.14 -16.98 6.02
C ILE A 282 -1.02 -18.03 6.08
N GLY A 283 -1.27 -19.21 6.65
CA GLY A 283 -0.26 -20.26 6.89
C GLY A 283 0.53 -20.74 5.66
N ASN A 284 0.06 -20.49 4.43
CA ASN A 284 0.80 -20.81 3.21
C ASN A 284 1.96 -19.85 2.89
N ALA A 285 2.03 -18.69 3.57
CA ALA A 285 3.03 -17.67 3.30
C ALA A 285 4.47 -18.22 3.45
N LYS A 286 5.33 -17.85 2.49
CA LYS A 286 6.77 -18.18 2.51
C LYS A 286 7.61 -17.10 3.18
N ASP A 287 7.02 -15.91 3.31
CA ASP A 287 7.67 -14.71 3.78
C ASP A 287 6.67 -13.89 4.60
N LEU A 288 6.89 -13.86 5.91
CA LEU A 288 5.99 -13.25 6.89
C LEU A 288 6.67 -12.03 7.51
N MET A 289 5.97 -10.90 7.53
CA MET A 289 6.34 -9.75 8.36
C MET A 289 5.36 -9.62 9.52
N LEU A 290 5.91 -9.48 10.72
CA LEU A 290 5.19 -9.13 11.94
C LEU A 290 5.73 -7.80 12.48
N SER A 291 4.84 -6.91 12.91
CA SER A 291 5.23 -5.73 13.69
C SER A 291 5.65 -6.12 15.12
N SER A 292 6.29 -5.19 15.83
CA SER A 292 6.65 -5.34 17.25
C SER A 292 5.43 -5.62 18.11
N GLU A 293 4.36 -4.87 17.88
CA GLU A 293 3.07 -4.97 18.54
C GLU A 293 2.39 -6.30 18.23
N ALA A 294 2.49 -6.77 16.98
CA ALA A 294 1.99 -8.09 16.62
C ALA A 294 2.72 -9.20 17.39
N VAL A 295 4.06 -9.12 17.50
CA VAL A 295 4.86 -10.08 18.28
C VAL A 295 4.49 -10.04 19.77
N GLU A 296 4.31 -8.85 20.34
CA GLU A 296 3.90 -8.68 21.73
C GLU A 296 2.52 -9.30 22.00
N ILE A 297 1.53 -9.03 21.15
CA ILE A 297 0.18 -9.57 21.30
C ILE A 297 0.19 -11.10 21.18
N LEU A 298 0.95 -11.68 20.25
CA LEU A 298 1.05 -13.14 20.12
C LEU A 298 1.61 -13.79 21.39
N PHE A 299 2.61 -13.15 22.00
CA PHE A 299 3.21 -13.61 23.25
C PHE A 299 2.24 -13.48 24.43
N VAL A 300 1.68 -12.28 24.65
CA VAL A 300 0.79 -12.00 25.80
C VAL A 300 -0.50 -12.81 25.72
N ALA A 301 -1.06 -12.99 24.52
CA ALA A 301 -2.27 -13.79 24.31
C ALA A 301 -2.00 -15.29 24.21
N ASN A 302 -0.73 -15.74 24.30
CA ASN A 302 -0.32 -17.14 24.18
C ASN A 302 -0.76 -17.79 22.84
N LEU A 303 -0.66 -17.03 21.76
CA LEU A 303 -1.00 -17.43 20.39
C LEU A 303 0.22 -17.77 19.54
N THR A 304 1.44 -17.62 20.07
CA THR A 304 2.68 -17.93 19.35
C THR A 304 2.72 -19.35 18.80
N VAL A 305 2.10 -20.31 19.50
CA VAL A 305 1.98 -21.71 19.09
C VAL A 305 1.25 -21.89 17.76
N GLU A 306 0.35 -20.96 17.41
CA GLU A 306 -0.41 -21.02 16.16
C GLU A 306 0.46 -20.76 14.93
N LEU A 307 1.65 -20.19 15.12
CA LEU A 307 2.63 -20.02 14.06
C LEU A 307 3.21 -21.36 13.57
N LEU A 308 2.92 -22.48 14.25
CA LEU A 308 3.12 -23.81 13.68
C LEU A 308 2.30 -24.04 12.39
N ALA A 309 1.29 -23.20 12.12
CA ALA A 309 0.52 -23.19 10.89
C ALA A 309 1.32 -22.77 9.64
N PHE A 310 2.59 -22.35 9.77
CA PHE A 310 3.43 -21.94 8.64
C PHE A 310 4.50 -22.97 8.24
N PRO A 311 4.13 -24.13 7.65
CA PRO A 311 5.11 -25.15 7.29
C PRO A 311 6.09 -24.70 6.20
N ASN A 312 5.68 -23.75 5.35
CA ASN A 312 6.43 -23.27 4.19
C ASN A 312 7.22 -21.98 4.44
N LEU A 313 7.22 -21.45 5.67
CA LEU A 313 7.89 -20.18 5.97
C LEU A 313 9.40 -20.31 5.82
N LYS A 314 9.99 -19.40 5.04
CA LYS A 314 11.44 -19.33 4.78
C LYS A 314 12.04 -17.99 5.18
N SER A 315 11.24 -16.93 5.17
CA SER A 315 11.65 -15.58 5.52
C SER A 315 10.76 -15.05 6.64
N LEU A 316 11.37 -14.59 7.72
CA LEU A 316 10.71 -13.86 8.78
C LEU A 316 11.25 -12.44 8.81
N ARG A 317 10.35 -11.46 8.79
CA ARG A 317 10.66 -10.06 9.03
C ARG A 317 10.01 -9.61 10.32
N VAL A 318 10.77 -8.95 11.17
CA VAL A 318 10.24 -8.27 12.35
C VAL A 318 10.41 -6.77 12.12
N HIS A 319 9.28 -6.06 12.07
CA HIS A 319 9.24 -4.62 11.92
C HIS A 319 9.02 -3.97 13.28
N ILE A 320 10.01 -3.23 13.75
CA ILE A 320 9.96 -2.56 15.06
C ILE A 320 9.52 -1.12 14.82
N GLN A 321 8.30 -0.82 15.26
CA GLN A 321 7.64 0.48 15.19
C GLN A 321 7.11 0.81 16.59
N GLY A 322 7.22 2.06 17.06
CA GLY A 322 6.49 2.55 18.24
C GLY A 322 6.71 1.90 19.63
N GLY A 323 7.44 0.79 19.77
CA GLY A 323 7.54 0.02 21.02
C GLY A 323 8.80 -0.85 21.18
N TYR A 324 8.75 -1.85 22.07
CA TYR A 324 9.88 -2.75 22.37
C TYR A 324 9.53 -4.20 22.08
N VAL A 325 10.47 -4.96 21.51
CA VAL A 325 10.37 -6.43 21.44
C VAL A 325 11.39 -7.04 22.39
N TYR A 326 10.92 -7.72 23.43
CA TYR A 326 11.81 -8.36 24.40
C TYR A 326 12.40 -9.66 23.86
N GLY A 327 13.61 -10.01 24.31
CA GLY A 327 14.32 -11.20 23.85
C GLY A 327 13.56 -12.50 24.11
N GLU A 328 12.78 -12.57 25.20
CA GLU A 328 11.92 -13.72 25.51
C GLU A 328 10.80 -13.92 24.48
N MET A 329 10.19 -12.83 24.00
CA MET A 329 9.14 -12.88 22.97
C MET A 329 9.70 -13.43 21.65
N LEU A 330 10.87 -12.92 21.24
CA LEU A 330 11.55 -13.41 20.03
C LEU A 330 12.00 -14.86 20.17
N THR A 331 12.45 -15.24 21.37
CA THR A 331 12.83 -16.61 21.67
C THR A 331 11.65 -17.56 21.47
N GLU A 332 10.50 -17.23 22.07
CA GLU A 332 9.29 -18.03 21.93
C GLU A 332 8.84 -18.07 20.46
N LEU A 333 8.85 -16.93 19.78
CA LEU A 333 8.54 -16.84 18.35
C LEU A 333 9.37 -17.81 17.50
N PHE A 334 10.68 -17.84 17.72
CA PHE A 334 11.60 -18.73 17.00
C PHE A 334 11.37 -20.20 17.31
N SER A 335 10.81 -20.53 18.49
CA SER A 335 10.47 -21.91 18.86
C SER A 335 9.38 -22.54 18.00
N TYR A 336 8.52 -21.72 17.43
CA TYR A 336 7.43 -22.18 16.56
C TYR A 336 7.73 -22.00 15.07
N LEU A 337 8.89 -21.47 14.70
CA LEU A 337 9.27 -21.18 13.30
C LEU A 337 10.56 -21.88 12.85
N PRO A 338 10.69 -23.21 13.02
CA PRO A 338 11.97 -23.93 12.84
C PRO A 338 12.53 -23.91 11.42
N ASN A 339 11.71 -23.64 10.40
CA ASN A 339 12.09 -23.74 8.98
C ASN A 339 12.61 -22.43 8.36
N VAL A 340 12.66 -21.35 9.14
CA VAL A 340 13.10 -20.03 8.69
C VAL A 340 14.58 -20.06 8.31
N GLU A 341 14.88 -19.58 7.11
CA GLU A 341 16.23 -19.51 6.56
C GLU A 341 16.76 -18.08 6.50
N SER A 342 15.87 -17.08 6.47
CA SER A 342 16.21 -15.67 6.42
C SER A 342 15.47 -14.89 7.49
N LEU A 343 16.21 -14.09 8.26
CA LEU A 343 15.67 -13.21 9.28
C LEU A 343 16.02 -11.75 8.95
N LEU A 344 15.03 -10.87 8.95
CA LEU A 344 15.23 -9.44 8.74
C LEU A 344 14.62 -8.65 9.89
N PHE A 345 15.43 -7.83 10.55
CA PHE A 345 14.95 -6.82 11.47
C PHE A 345 14.96 -5.46 10.79
N THR A 346 13.85 -4.74 10.92
CA THR A 346 13.73 -3.36 10.46
C THR A 346 13.25 -2.50 11.61
N LYS A 347 13.84 -1.31 11.80
CA LYS A 347 13.38 -0.34 12.79
C LYS A 347 12.98 0.97 12.11
N GLU A 348 11.85 1.54 12.51
CA GLU A 348 11.64 2.98 12.38
C GLU A 348 12.55 3.73 13.37
N VAL A 349 12.88 4.96 13.03
CA VAL A 349 13.96 5.78 13.61
C VAL A 349 13.89 5.88 15.15
N ASP A 350 15.06 5.79 15.81
CA ASP A 350 15.31 6.10 17.23
C ASP A 350 14.58 5.26 18.30
N ILE A 351 14.43 3.94 18.10
CA ILE A 351 13.94 3.04 19.16
C ILE A 351 15.13 2.42 19.91
N ILE A 352 15.32 2.88 21.16
CA ILE A 352 16.34 2.43 22.09
C ILE A 352 16.06 0.99 22.48
N PHE A 353 17.10 0.17 22.45
CA PHE A 353 17.07 -1.21 22.86
C PHE A 353 17.39 -1.30 24.38
N PHE A 354 16.50 -1.98 25.13
CA PHE A 354 16.66 -2.53 26.50
C PHE A 354 16.86 -1.54 27.68
N GLU A 355 15.80 -1.28 28.43
CA GLU A 355 15.89 -1.14 29.90
C GLU A 355 15.39 -2.43 30.56
N GLY A 356 16.24 -3.45 30.53
CA GLY A 356 16.02 -4.74 31.17
C GLY A 356 17.25 -5.60 30.92
N ASN A 357 17.62 -6.47 31.87
CA ASN A 357 18.82 -7.32 31.82
C ASN A 357 18.79 -8.38 30.69
N GLY A 358 18.60 -7.97 29.44
CA GLY A 358 18.36 -8.81 28.27
C GLY A 358 19.63 -9.46 27.75
N CYS A 359 20.18 -10.41 28.50
CA CYS A 359 21.10 -11.37 27.93
C CYS A 359 20.31 -12.29 26.99
N TRP A 360 20.68 -12.31 25.70
CA TRP A 360 20.42 -13.43 24.81
C TRP A 360 21.11 -14.67 25.39
N THR A 361 20.50 -15.31 26.39
CA THR A 361 21.09 -16.48 27.04
C THR A 361 20.99 -17.68 26.10
N LEU A 362 22.08 -18.44 26.01
CA LEU A 362 22.26 -19.62 25.14
C LEU A 362 21.15 -20.68 25.27
N GLU A 363 20.40 -20.66 26.36
CA GLU A 363 19.37 -21.66 26.69
C GLU A 363 18.00 -21.34 26.08
N ALA A 364 17.83 -20.16 25.50
CA ALA A 364 16.53 -19.65 25.12
C ALA A 364 16.14 -20.10 23.68
N ILE A 365 17.01 -19.84 22.68
CA ILE A 365 16.64 -20.03 21.25
C ILE A 365 16.81 -21.50 20.83
N PRO A 366 15.79 -22.10 20.18
CA PRO A 366 15.87 -23.49 19.73
C PRO A 366 16.96 -23.72 18.68
N GLN A 367 17.72 -24.80 18.87
CA GLN A 367 18.75 -25.24 17.92
C GLN A 367 18.19 -25.57 16.53
N SER A 368 16.92 -25.99 16.45
CA SER A 368 16.22 -26.21 15.18
C SER A 368 16.13 -24.94 14.33
N PHE A 369 15.85 -23.80 14.96
CA PHE A 369 15.83 -22.50 14.27
C PHE A 369 17.23 -22.09 13.82
N LEU A 370 18.20 -22.14 14.73
CA LEU A 370 19.58 -21.70 14.47
C LEU A 370 20.29 -22.54 13.40
N SER A 371 19.99 -23.83 13.31
CA SER A 371 20.58 -24.73 12.32
C SER A 371 20.07 -24.53 10.90
N ASN A 372 18.91 -23.89 10.71
CA ASN A 372 18.35 -23.59 9.39
C ASN A 372 18.62 -22.15 8.92
N LEU A 373 18.98 -21.26 9.84
CA LEU A 373 19.18 -19.84 9.55
C LEU A 373 20.44 -19.63 8.68
N LYS A 374 20.24 -19.12 7.46
CA LYS A 374 21.29 -18.88 6.45
C LYS A 374 21.64 -17.41 6.28
N SER A 375 20.67 -16.51 6.46
CA SER A 375 20.91 -15.07 6.32
C SER A 375 20.21 -14.24 7.39
N VAL A 376 20.90 -13.22 7.86
CA VAL A 376 20.35 -12.20 8.77
C VAL A 376 20.58 -10.84 8.17
N GLU A 377 19.56 -9.99 8.13
CA GLU A 377 19.69 -8.58 7.80
C GLU A 377 19.18 -7.72 8.96
N LEU A 378 19.99 -6.76 9.40
CA LEU A 378 19.65 -5.80 10.43
C LEU A 378 19.63 -4.41 9.79
N ARG A 379 18.48 -3.76 9.74
CA ARG A 379 18.35 -2.38 9.26
C ARG A 379 18.17 -1.41 10.43
N SER A 380 18.66 -0.19 10.23
CA SER A 380 18.67 0.85 11.27
C SER A 380 19.48 0.43 12.50
N PHE A 381 20.68 -0.11 12.27
CA PHE A 381 21.59 -0.57 13.32
C PHE A 381 22.31 0.60 14.01
N ASP A 382 22.24 0.70 15.33
CA ASP A 382 22.80 1.79 16.13
C ASP A 382 24.18 1.47 16.71
N GLY A 383 24.52 0.19 16.74
CA GLY A 383 25.79 -0.31 17.28
C GLY A 383 25.92 -0.10 18.78
N ASN A 384 24.82 -0.20 19.51
CA ASN A 384 24.83 -0.30 20.96
C ASN A 384 25.21 -1.74 21.39
N GLU A 385 25.39 -1.96 22.69
CA GLU A 385 25.80 -3.27 23.23
C GLU A 385 24.80 -4.39 22.88
N ASN A 386 23.51 -4.06 22.78
CA ASN A 386 22.47 -5.02 22.47
C ASN A 386 22.46 -5.46 21.00
N ASP A 387 22.59 -4.48 20.10
CA ASP A 387 22.76 -4.67 18.66
C ASP A 387 23.99 -5.57 18.39
N LEU A 388 25.12 -5.28 19.04
CA LEU A 388 26.36 -6.07 18.93
C LEU A 388 26.21 -7.46 19.56
N GLY A 389 25.58 -7.55 20.72
CA GLY A 389 25.33 -8.81 21.42
C GLY A 389 24.45 -9.78 20.63
N LEU A 390 23.43 -9.27 19.93
CA LEU A 390 22.61 -10.06 19.02
C LEU A 390 23.45 -10.61 17.85
N VAL A 391 24.28 -9.77 17.23
CA VAL A 391 25.15 -10.21 16.13
C VAL A 391 26.16 -11.25 16.60
N GLU A 392 26.82 -11.02 17.74
CA GLU A 392 27.76 -11.98 18.33
C GLU A 392 27.08 -13.32 18.63
N PHE A 393 25.88 -13.28 19.24
CA PHE A 393 25.10 -14.46 19.53
C PHE A 393 24.79 -15.27 18.27
N LEU A 394 24.29 -14.61 17.21
CA LEU A 394 23.91 -15.29 15.97
C LEU A 394 25.13 -15.88 15.26
N LEU A 395 26.24 -15.14 15.17
CA LEU A 395 27.49 -15.62 14.56
C LEU A 395 28.08 -16.83 15.29
N LYS A 396 27.92 -16.90 16.61
CA LYS A 396 28.42 -17.99 17.44
C LYS A 396 27.55 -19.25 17.37
N ASN A 397 26.24 -19.09 17.24
CA ASN A 397 25.30 -20.20 17.43
C ASN A 397 24.59 -20.68 16.15
N ALA A 398 24.41 -19.81 15.14
CA ALA A 398 23.78 -20.20 13.88
C ALA A 398 24.81 -20.80 12.92
N ILE A 399 25.02 -22.12 13.03
CA ILE A 399 26.05 -22.85 12.27
C ILE A 399 25.86 -22.83 10.75
N ALA A 400 24.64 -22.63 10.26
CA ALA A 400 24.34 -22.57 8.83
C ALA A 400 24.39 -21.15 8.25
N LEU A 401 24.75 -20.15 9.07
CA LEU A 401 24.70 -18.73 8.73
C LEU A 401 25.79 -18.38 7.72
N GLN A 402 25.38 -18.00 6.51
CA GLN A 402 26.26 -17.65 5.40
C GLN A 402 26.46 -16.15 5.26
N LYS A 403 25.45 -15.35 5.62
CA LYS A 403 25.48 -13.91 5.43
C LYS A 403 24.84 -13.15 6.59
N VAL A 404 25.54 -12.14 7.09
CA VAL A 404 24.99 -11.10 7.97
C VAL A 404 25.11 -9.76 7.25
N THR A 405 23.99 -9.09 7.00
CA THR A 405 23.95 -7.75 6.40
C THR A 405 23.53 -6.74 7.45
N ILE A 406 24.33 -5.71 7.66
CA ILE A 406 24.06 -4.68 8.66
C ILE A 406 23.98 -3.34 7.94
N ARG A 407 22.84 -2.66 8.08
CA ARG A 407 22.63 -1.31 7.57
C ARG A 407 22.55 -0.34 8.72
N GLY A 408 23.51 0.59 8.78
CA GLY A 408 23.58 1.57 9.85
C GLY A 408 22.34 2.46 9.92
N SER A 409 21.97 2.90 11.12
CA SER A 409 20.96 3.95 11.30
C SER A 409 21.45 5.28 10.75
N SER A 410 20.53 6.23 10.54
CA SER A 410 20.87 7.60 10.17
C SER A 410 21.79 8.24 11.22
N ALA A 411 21.54 7.99 12.50
CA ALA A 411 22.36 8.48 13.61
C ALA A 411 23.77 7.89 13.62
N LEU A 412 23.91 6.58 13.37
CA LEU A 412 25.23 5.94 13.25
C LEU A 412 25.99 6.46 12.04
N SER A 413 25.31 6.60 10.90
CA SER A 413 25.88 7.10 9.65
C SER A 413 26.33 8.56 9.75
N ALA A 414 25.64 9.37 10.58
CA ALA A 414 26.02 10.74 10.86
C ALA A 414 27.26 10.87 11.77
N ASN A 415 27.71 9.78 12.40
CA ASN A 415 28.88 9.77 13.29
C ASN A 415 29.97 8.81 12.79
N PRO A 416 30.88 9.26 11.91
CA PRO A 416 31.92 8.41 11.32
C PRO A 416 32.86 7.74 12.34
N LYS A 417 33.11 8.40 13.48
CA LYS A 417 33.96 7.82 14.55
C LYS A 417 33.26 6.63 15.20
N LYS A 418 31.98 6.78 15.55
CA LYS A 418 31.18 5.69 16.12
C LYS A 418 31.02 4.57 15.11
N GLN A 419 30.71 4.89 13.86
CA GLN A 419 30.60 3.91 12.78
C GLN A 419 31.88 3.08 12.60
N PHE A 420 33.05 3.73 12.61
CA PHE A 420 34.35 3.07 12.51
C PHE A 420 34.59 2.10 13.68
N GLU A 421 34.31 2.53 14.91
CA GLU A 421 34.49 1.69 16.10
C GLU A 421 33.55 0.47 16.08
N VAL A 422 32.27 0.67 15.75
CA VAL A 422 31.28 -0.40 15.61
C VAL A 422 31.70 -1.41 14.53
N THR A 423 32.15 -0.91 13.36
CA THR A 423 32.62 -1.78 12.26
C THR A 423 33.81 -2.62 12.72
N LYS A 424 34.76 -2.02 13.45
CA LYS A 424 35.92 -2.72 13.98
C LYS A 424 35.51 -3.82 14.96
N GLN A 425 34.56 -3.54 15.85
CA GLN A 425 34.03 -4.53 16.80
C GLN A 425 33.36 -5.70 16.07
N LEU A 426 32.50 -5.42 15.08
CA LEU A 426 31.85 -6.45 14.26
C LEU A 426 32.85 -7.36 13.53
N LEU A 427 33.96 -6.79 13.03
CA LEU A 427 35.02 -7.56 12.36
C LEU A 427 35.81 -8.46 13.32
N MET A 428 35.84 -8.14 14.61
CA MET A 428 36.53 -8.90 15.65
C MET A 428 35.67 -10.00 16.28
N LEU A 429 34.36 -10.04 16.00
CA LEU A 429 33.46 -11.06 16.53
C LEU A 429 33.82 -12.48 16.03
N PRO A 430 33.77 -13.50 16.91
CA PRO A 430 34.00 -14.88 16.51
C PRO A 430 32.90 -15.34 15.55
N ARG A 431 33.30 -15.97 14.45
CA ARG A 431 32.37 -16.49 13.43
C ARG A 431 32.94 -17.69 12.71
N ASP A 432 32.05 -18.46 12.09
CA ASP A 432 32.46 -19.45 11.11
C ASP A 432 33.13 -18.75 9.90
N SER A 433 34.21 -19.34 9.40
CA SER A 433 34.97 -18.84 8.24
C SER A 433 34.13 -18.68 6.97
N THR A 434 33.00 -19.38 6.88
CA THR A 434 32.07 -19.35 5.74
C THR A 434 31.09 -18.18 5.80
N CYS A 435 30.95 -17.52 6.95
CA CYS A 435 30.00 -16.43 7.16
C CYS A 435 30.58 -15.08 6.75
N VAL A 436 29.91 -14.38 5.82
CA VAL A 436 30.28 -13.04 5.36
C VAL A 436 29.48 -11.98 6.10
N ILE A 437 30.17 -11.00 6.68
CA ILE A 437 29.55 -9.79 7.25
C ILE A 437 29.67 -8.66 6.24
N ASP A 438 28.53 -8.12 5.83
CA ASP A 438 28.41 -6.96 4.95
C ASP A 438 27.86 -5.78 5.77
N PHE A 439 28.60 -4.67 5.83
CA PHE A 439 28.23 -3.48 6.59
C PHE A 439 28.16 -2.29 5.63
N SER A 440 26.97 -1.69 5.50
CA SER A 440 26.67 -0.61 4.55
C SER A 440 26.00 0.58 5.20
#